data_AF-A0AAN1ENW8-F1
#
_entry.id   AF-A0AAN1ENW8-F1
#
_cell.length_a   1.000
_cell.length_b   1.000
_cell.length_c   1.000
_cell.angle_alpha   90.00
_cell.angle_beta   90.00
_cell.angle_gamma   90.00
#
_symmetry.space_group_name_H-M   'P 1'
#
loop_
_entity.id
_entity.type
_entity.pdbx_description
1 polymer ?
#
loop_
_entity_poly.entity_id
_entity_poly.type
_entity_poly.pdbx_seq_one_letter_code
_entity_poly.pdbx_strand_id
1 'polypeptide(L)'
;MAAIYFAFSSGVAYSFTMPGKKLDWMLGNDKVCLHVEQRSSAGAWTSVVVEGRFEEYPDSDARRSDVLHAWSLLQRYSDWWEIGSMKPHELPMLDGSPHVFYGIVVTAVSGRSAVTT
;
A
#
# COMPACT_ATOMS: atom_id res chain seq x y z
N MET A 1 1.20 1.87 -14.52
CA MET A 1 1.17 2.52 -13.19
C MET A 1 -0.22 2.34 -12.62
N ALA A 2 -0.34 1.78 -11.42
CA ALA A 2 -1.62 1.58 -10.74
C ALA A 2 -1.62 2.42 -9.45
N ALA A 3 -2.72 3.11 -9.18
CA ALA A 3 -2.88 3.79 -7.91
C ALA A 3 -3.04 2.76 -6.80
N ILE A 4 -2.31 2.95 -5.70
CA ILE A 4 -2.45 2.15 -4.49
C ILE A 4 -2.58 3.09 -3.32
N TYR A 5 -3.26 2.61 -2.30
CA TYR A 5 -3.18 3.23 -1.00
C TYR A 5 -2.33 2.35 -0.09
N PHE A 6 -1.59 2.98 0.82
CA PHE A 6 -0.65 2.27 1.66
C PHE A 6 -0.54 2.91 3.05
N ALA A 7 -0.17 2.11 4.04
CA ALA A 7 0.32 2.57 5.33
C ALA A 7 1.85 2.42 5.35
N PHE A 8 2.55 3.43 5.82
CA PHE A 8 4.01 3.37 5.94
C PHE A 8 4.40 3.12 7.39
N SER A 9 5.15 2.04 7.64
CA SER A 9 5.72 1.76 8.96
C SER A 9 7.02 0.97 8.82
N SER A 10 7.99 1.27 9.67
CA SER A 10 9.28 0.55 9.77
C SER A 10 9.99 0.35 8.41
N GLY A 11 9.94 1.34 7.52
CA GLY A 11 10.59 1.25 6.21
C GLY A 11 9.85 0.40 5.17
N VAL A 12 8.59 0.06 5.43
CA VAL A 12 7.74 -0.74 4.53
C VAL A 12 6.45 0.01 4.24
N ALA A 13 6.07 0.08 2.96
CA ALA A 13 4.76 0.55 2.54
C ALA A 13 3.82 -0.65 2.41
N TYR A 14 2.95 -0.84 3.39
CA TYR A 14 1.98 -1.94 3.47
C TYR A 14 0.71 -1.61 2.71
N SER A 15 0.19 -2.58 1.97
CA SER A 15 -1.05 -2.45 1.21
C SER A 15 -1.70 -3.83 1.02
N PHE A 16 -2.89 -3.85 0.42
CA PHE A 16 -3.56 -5.07 0.02
C PHE A 16 -4.01 -4.96 -1.44
N THR A 17 -4.17 -6.10 -2.10
CA THR A 17 -4.68 -6.16 -3.47
C THR A 17 -5.55 -7.40 -3.63
N MET A 18 -6.49 -7.35 -4.55
CA MET A 18 -7.14 -8.57 -5.05
C MET A 18 -6.24 -9.22 -6.11
N PRO A 19 -6.43 -10.52 -6.42
CA PRO A 19 -5.69 -11.21 -7.46
C PRO A 19 -5.96 -10.54 -8.80
N GLY A 20 -4.94 -10.50 -9.65
CA GLY A 20 -5.03 -9.91 -10.97
C GLY A 20 -3.70 -9.37 -11.44
N LYS A 21 -3.72 -8.69 -12.59
CA LYS A 21 -2.53 -8.37 -13.37
C LYS A 21 -1.44 -7.59 -12.62
N LYS A 22 -1.82 -6.69 -11.71
CA LYS A 22 -0.86 -5.96 -10.86
C LYS A 22 -0.10 -6.93 -9.96
N LEU A 23 -0.80 -7.85 -9.31
CA LEU A 23 -0.19 -8.86 -8.46
C LEU A 23 0.67 -9.82 -9.29
N ASP A 24 0.15 -10.31 -10.41
CA ASP A 24 0.90 -11.21 -11.31
C ASP A 24 2.23 -10.59 -11.76
N TRP A 25 2.23 -9.29 -12.05
CA TRP A 25 3.43 -8.55 -12.41
C TRP A 25 4.41 -8.39 -11.25
N MET A 26 3.92 -8.09 -10.05
CA MET A 26 4.78 -7.97 -8.87
C MET A 26 5.37 -9.32 -8.43
N LEU A 27 4.61 -10.42 -8.61
CA LEU A 27 5.10 -11.78 -8.41
C LEU A 27 6.16 -12.19 -9.45
N GLY A 28 5.99 -11.75 -10.71
CA GLY A 28 6.96 -12.01 -11.78
C GLY A 28 8.22 -11.14 -11.72
N ASN A 29 8.15 -9.95 -11.12
CA ASN A 29 9.28 -9.06 -10.89
C ASN A 29 9.05 -8.23 -9.62
N ASP A 30 9.82 -8.53 -8.58
CA ASP A 30 9.69 -7.90 -7.26
C ASP A 30 10.10 -6.42 -7.24
N LYS A 31 10.83 -5.95 -8.26
CA LYS A 31 11.32 -4.57 -8.32
C LYS A 31 10.20 -3.60 -8.69
N VAL A 32 9.77 -2.82 -7.72
CA VAL A 32 8.67 -1.86 -7.86
C VAL A 32 9.10 -0.46 -7.48
N CYS A 33 8.37 0.53 -7.97
CA CYS A 33 8.49 1.91 -7.51
C CYS A 33 7.14 2.45 -7.05
N LEU A 34 7.19 3.29 -6.01
CA LEU A 34 6.03 4.00 -5.48
C LEU A 34 6.28 5.49 -5.61
N HIS A 35 5.35 6.20 -6.23
CA HIS A 35 5.38 7.65 -6.35
C HIS A 35 4.27 8.25 -5.50
N VAL A 36 4.62 9.22 -4.66
CA VAL A 36 3.70 9.92 -3.76
C VAL A 36 3.89 11.42 -3.98
N GLU A 37 2.79 12.12 -4.23
CA GLU A 37 2.78 13.58 -4.36
C GLU A 37 1.83 14.18 -3.34
N GLN A 38 2.29 15.21 -2.65
CA GLN A 38 1.49 16.06 -1.77
C GLN A 38 1.51 17.48 -2.31
N ARG A 39 0.33 18.04 -2.59
CA ARG A 39 0.16 19.45 -2.92
C ARG A 39 -0.31 20.20 -1.69
N SER A 40 0.24 21.39 -1.44
CA SER A 40 -0.21 22.28 -0.38
C SER A 40 -0.99 23.47 -0.95
N SER A 41 -1.69 24.20 -0.07
CA SER A 41 -2.24 25.51 -0.41
C SER A 41 -1.11 26.44 -0.85
N ALA A 42 -1.37 27.27 -1.87
CA ALA A 42 -0.42 28.17 -2.54
C ALA A 42 0.49 27.57 -3.63
N GLY A 43 0.20 26.38 -4.16
CA GLY A 43 0.88 25.85 -5.35
C GLY A 43 2.24 25.20 -5.09
N ALA A 44 2.67 25.15 -3.83
CA ALA A 44 3.81 24.35 -3.41
C ALA A 44 3.46 22.85 -3.47
N TRP A 45 4.48 22.03 -3.77
CA TRP A 45 4.34 20.59 -3.90
C TRP A 45 5.56 19.87 -3.35
N THR A 46 5.33 18.65 -2.87
CA THR A 46 6.38 17.69 -2.50
C THR A 46 6.09 16.37 -3.19
N SER A 47 7.11 15.78 -3.79
CA SER A 47 7.06 14.55 -4.57
C SER A 47 8.14 13.61 -4.06
N VAL A 48 7.78 12.36 -3.77
CA VAL A 48 8.67 11.32 -3.29
C VAL A 48 8.57 10.12 -4.20
N VAL A 49 9.71 9.64 -4.68
CA VAL A 49 9.83 8.38 -5.43
C VAL A 49 10.61 7.40 -4.56
N VAL A 50 9.94 6.29 -4.28
CA VAL A 50 10.48 5.15 -3.56
C VAL A 50 10.80 4.06 -4.57
N GLU A 51 12.00 3.52 -4.49
CA GLU A 51 12.36 2.25 -5.08
C GLU A 51 12.29 1.18 -4.00
N GLY A 52 11.73 0.02 -4.32
CA GLY A 52 11.56 -1.03 -3.35
C GLY A 52 11.32 -2.40 -3.94
N ARG A 53 11.12 -3.36 -3.05
CA ARG A 53 10.81 -4.75 -3.39
C ARG A 53 9.46 -5.15 -2.87
N PHE A 54 8.68 -5.81 -3.72
CA PHE A 54 7.44 -6.45 -3.36
C PHE A 54 7.71 -7.67 -2.48
N GLU A 55 7.04 -7.74 -1.34
CA GLU A 55 6.98 -8.90 -0.46
C GLU A 55 5.53 -9.23 -0.15
N GLU A 56 5.13 -10.48 -0.38
CA GLU A 56 3.83 -11.00 0.03
C GLU A 56 3.91 -11.49 1.48
N TYR A 57 2.88 -11.17 2.28
CA TYR A 57 2.76 -11.63 3.67
C TYR A 57 1.63 -12.63 3.79
N PRO A 58 1.93 -13.94 3.84
CA PRO A 58 0.91 -14.96 4.05
C PRO A 58 0.29 -14.84 5.44
N ASP A 59 -0.96 -15.31 5.57
CA ASP A 59 -1.80 -15.17 6.77
C ASP A 59 -1.26 -15.90 8.02
N SER A 60 -0.14 -16.61 7.89
CA SER A 60 0.55 -17.36 8.96
C SER A 60 1.81 -16.66 9.50
N ASP A 61 2.18 -15.49 9.00
CA ASP A 61 3.51 -14.93 9.20
C ASP A 61 3.73 -14.22 10.57
N ALA A 62 4.97 -14.29 11.07
CA ALA A 62 5.40 -13.73 12.36
C ALA A 62 5.32 -12.20 12.44
N ARG A 63 5.14 -11.52 11.29
CA ARG A 63 4.91 -10.07 11.18
C ARG A 63 3.44 -9.67 11.29
N ARG A 64 2.58 -10.55 11.81
CA ARG A 64 1.16 -10.30 12.04
C ARG A 64 0.90 -9.00 12.80
N SER A 65 1.76 -8.61 13.75
CA SER A 65 1.62 -7.35 14.50
C SER A 65 1.75 -6.11 13.61
N ASP A 66 2.71 -6.10 12.68
CA ASP A 66 2.93 -4.98 11.76
C ASP A 66 1.83 -4.91 10.71
N VAL A 67 1.38 -6.08 10.23
CA VAL A 67 0.22 -6.20 9.33
C VAL A 67 -1.05 -5.72 10.02
N LEU A 68 -1.29 -6.11 11.27
CA LEU A 68 -2.43 -5.66 12.08
C LEU A 68 -2.35 -4.15 12.39
N HIS A 69 -1.15 -3.62 12.64
CA HIS A 69 -0.97 -2.19 12.85
C HIS A 69 -1.23 -1.40 11.56
N ALA A 70 -0.65 -1.83 10.44
CA ALA A 70 -0.94 -1.25 9.13
C ALA A 70 -2.43 -1.34 8.81
N TRP A 71 -3.06 -2.49 9.06
CA TRP A 71 -4.50 -2.69 8.92
C TRP A 71 -5.29 -1.68 9.78
N SER A 72 -4.90 -1.46 11.04
CA SER A 72 -5.56 -0.47 11.89
C SER A 72 -5.43 0.98 11.37
N LEU A 73 -4.30 1.32 10.75
CA LEU A 73 -4.09 2.63 10.12
C LEU A 73 -4.96 2.79 8.87
N LEU A 74 -5.08 1.71 8.11
CA LEU A 74 -5.82 1.63 6.87
C LEU A 74 -7.35 1.63 7.10
N GLN A 75 -7.83 0.95 8.15
CA GLN A 75 -9.25 0.97 8.55
C GLN A 75 -9.75 2.35 8.99
N ARG A 76 -8.84 3.23 9.46
CA ARG A 76 -9.20 4.57 9.94
C ARG A 76 -9.69 5.50 8.84
N TYR A 77 -9.38 5.20 7.58
CA TYR A 77 -9.96 5.86 6.42
C TYR A 77 -11.15 5.01 5.99
N SER A 78 -12.38 5.35 6.41
CA SER A 78 -13.52 4.42 6.37
C SER A 78 -14.05 4.07 4.96
N ASP A 79 -13.76 4.85 3.92
CA ASP A 79 -14.49 4.79 2.63
C ASP A 79 -13.62 4.47 1.38
N TRP A 80 -12.31 4.37 1.56
CA TRP A 80 -11.33 4.17 0.49
C TRP A 80 -11.32 2.76 -0.17
N TRP A 81 -11.94 1.74 0.44
CA TRP A 81 -12.08 0.39 -0.13
C TRP A 81 -13.42 0.17 -0.87
N GLU A 82 -14.39 1.10 -0.77
CA GLU A 82 -15.69 1.01 -1.47
C GLU A 82 -15.59 1.31 -2.97
N ILE A 83 -14.50 1.95 -3.44
CA ILE A 83 -14.26 2.14 -4.88
C ILE A 83 -13.68 0.84 -5.47
N GLY A 84 -14.49 -0.21 -5.49
CA GLY A 84 -14.21 -1.46 -6.19
C GLY A 84 -14.60 -2.75 -5.46
N SER A 85 -14.86 -2.70 -4.15
CA SER A 85 -15.33 -3.86 -3.39
C SER A 85 -16.62 -3.51 -2.66
N MET A 86 -17.69 -4.23 -3.00
CA MET A 86 -18.96 -4.19 -2.30
C MET A 86 -18.72 -4.34 -0.79
N LYS A 87 -19.35 -3.46 0.01
CA LYS A 87 -19.47 -3.47 1.47
C LYS A 87 -19.07 -4.82 2.13
N PRO A 88 -18.00 -4.90 2.92
CA PRO A 88 -17.81 -5.96 3.87
C PRO A 88 -18.84 -5.69 4.95
N HIS A 89 -19.96 -6.40 4.88
CA HIS A 89 -20.48 -6.92 6.13
C HIS A 89 -19.34 -7.63 6.85
N GLU A 90 -19.34 -7.55 8.17
CA GLU A 90 -18.60 -8.45 9.06
C GLU A 90 -18.88 -9.89 8.63
N LEU A 91 -18.15 -10.37 7.63
CA LEU A 91 -18.19 -11.75 7.22
C LEU A 91 -17.24 -12.43 8.19
N PRO A 92 -17.72 -13.41 8.98
CA PRO A 92 -16.83 -14.25 9.76
C PRO A 92 -15.78 -14.76 8.77
N MET A 93 -14.49 -14.67 9.12
CA MET A 93 -13.36 -15.10 8.29
C MET A 93 -13.73 -16.37 7.53
N LEU A 94 -14.27 -16.18 6.32
CA LEU A 94 -14.83 -17.25 5.53
C LEU A 94 -13.63 -17.72 4.75
N ASP A 95 -13.25 -18.98 4.97
CA ASP A 95 -12.18 -19.66 4.26
C ASP A 95 -12.05 -19.14 2.82
N GLY A 96 -11.01 -18.34 2.55
CA GLY A 96 -10.66 -17.90 1.20
C GLY A 96 -11.15 -16.53 0.72
N SER A 97 -11.15 -15.46 1.54
CA SER A 97 -11.18 -14.11 0.97
C SER A 97 -9.88 -13.86 0.16
N PRO A 98 -9.91 -13.46 -1.12
CA PRO A 98 -8.73 -13.45 -1.99
C PRO A 98 -7.83 -12.20 -1.77
N HIS A 99 -7.87 -11.58 -0.58
CA HIS A 99 -7.06 -10.41 -0.29
C HIS A 99 -5.61 -10.82 -0.08
N VAL A 100 -4.74 -10.36 -0.98
CA VAL A 100 -3.30 -10.56 -0.87
C VAL A 100 -2.71 -9.36 -0.16
N PHE A 101 -2.18 -9.61 1.04
CA PHE A 101 -1.43 -8.65 1.81
C PHE A 101 0.01 -8.59 1.34
N TYR A 102 0.51 -7.38 1.15
CA TYR A 102 1.87 -7.19 0.69
C TYR A 102 2.50 -5.92 1.24
N GLY A 103 3.81 -5.90 1.24
CA GLY A 103 4.63 -4.74 1.54
C GLY A 103 5.52 -4.38 0.37
N ILE A 104 5.84 -3.10 0.26
CA ILE A 104 6.95 -2.62 -0.54
C ILE A 104 8.06 -2.25 0.43
N VAL A 105 9.08 -3.09 0.54
CA VAL A 105 10.26 -2.82 1.36
C VAL A 105 11.11 -1.77 0.65
N VAL A 106 11.31 -0.64 1.30
CA VAL A 106 12.05 0.49 0.73
C VAL A 106 13.53 0.14 0.59
N THR A 107 14.06 0.26 -0.63
CA THR A 107 15.49 0.11 -0.90
C THR A 107 16.17 1.46 -1.13
N ALA A 108 15.48 2.41 -1.77
CA ALA A 108 15.96 3.77 -1.95
C ALA A 108 14.81 4.76 -1.96
N VAL A 109 15.09 6.00 -1.56
CA VAL A 109 14.12 7.10 -1.54
C VAL A 109 14.76 8.32 -2.17
N SER A 110 14.03 8.97 -3.07
CA SER A 110 14.36 10.27 -3.61
C SER A 110 13.16 11.21 -3.47
N GLY A 111 13.42 12.50 -3.27
CA GLY A 111 12.37 13.49 -3.07
C GLY A 111 12.69 14.81 -3.77
N ARG A 112 11.65 15.52 -4.17
CA ARG A 112 11.70 16.88 -4.71
C ARG A 112 10.59 17.70 -4.11
N SER A 113 10.82 18.98 -3.91
CA SER A 113 9.79 19.93 -3.51
C SER A 113 9.94 21.24 -4.26
N ALA A 114 8.84 21.91 -4.53
CA ALA A 114 8.83 23.31 -4.93
C ALA A 114 8.07 24.13 -3.89
N VAL A 115 8.66 25.27 -3.53
CA VAL A 115 8.03 26.28 -2.69
C VAL A 115 7.66 27.47 -3.58
N THR A 116 6.45 27.99 -3.42
CA THR A 116 6.06 29.24 -4.06
C THR A 116 6.70 30.38 -3.28
N THR A 117 7.55 31.16 -3.95
CA THR A 117 8.23 32.35 -3.38
C THR A 117 7.29 33.54 -3.36
#